data_AF-A0A5N6SCZ2-F1
#
_entry.id   AF-A0A5N6SCZ2-F1
#
_cell.length_a   1.000
_cell.length_b   1.000
_cell.length_c   1.000
_cell.angle_alpha   90.00
_cell.angle_beta   90.00
_cell.angle_gamma   90.00
#
_symmetry.space_group_name_H-M   'P 1'
#
loop_
_entity.id
_entity.type
_entity.pdbx_description
1 polymer ?
#
loop_
_entity_poly.entity_id
_entity_poly.type
_entity_poly.pdbx_seq_one_letter_code
_entity_poly.pdbx_strand_id
1 'polypeptide(L)'
;MAGPRSNIAFLICLSLLFLLLFSAFCSADNPASDLLVRNNSSFEELDLVSFIISQNTQHDIVFKEAVQLLESMRSSPSCNRIAASRLVTSCQSIGKKTDNIDPETYRVLEHTRSLYAARLAICELNGAGTHIPNACLPVTFPTPQRKGIFGFSLKSEIPVNNVDAIPVQLLESCLKSLESRPQWWTSYSNSRQNAFVICQAARIENEKEELLNLHRSVVEGSNKLNQGLQEALRTAAAESLQHRAFVSEIANMNARLLHDMEETRWQLKTMIEKAFYEIEARATSVVNTVTSVLGRIQAGATDLDKNIQNASAKVNKLQCTFQDLLDEVLSANEQVAITHQQNAISHNELALALRSKLESLLQDDMTRLLHNLETFDSSLEWLSGRFGHLSEQEMSISERLRTFDTSLRELQLRAENLHKAQLQQSETVEFQSRLQEKLQTSLQISQALLDKAAATAANLQAMIDETSSRYKDFPSLRPLFSTYSSWTFFGLLLSLIASHNVKAAFAMLIIGAFQFMATRIL
;
A
#
# COMPACT_ATOMS: atom_id res chain seq x y z
N MET A 1 -53.13 57.93 -49.13
CA MET A 1 -53.95 57.57 -47.95
C MET A 1 -53.95 56.05 -47.82
N ALA A 2 -53.00 55.49 -47.08
CA ALA A 2 -52.93 54.06 -46.77
C ALA A 2 -53.69 53.83 -45.45
N GLY A 3 -54.73 53.00 -45.49
CA GLY A 3 -55.63 52.80 -44.35
C GLY A 3 -55.04 51.93 -43.23
N PRO A 4 -55.61 51.97 -42.01
CA PRO A 4 -55.04 51.36 -40.80
C PRO A 4 -55.00 49.83 -40.81
N ARG A 5 -55.57 49.17 -41.83
CA ARG A 5 -55.68 47.71 -41.93
C ARG A 5 -54.40 47.02 -42.42
N SER A 6 -53.52 47.74 -43.12
CA SER A 6 -52.27 47.16 -43.66
C SER A 6 -51.21 46.93 -42.57
N ASN A 7 -51.18 47.78 -41.53
CA ASN A 7 -50.21 47.67 -40.44
C ASN A 7 -50.56 46.54 -39.46
N ILE A 8 -51.84 46.25 -39.28
CA ILE A 8 -52.31 45.16 -38.42
C ILE A 8 -51.97 43.80 -39.03
N ALA A 9 -52.13 43.64 -40.34
CA ALA A 9 -51.74 42.42 -41.04
C ALA A 9 -50.21 42.19 -41.00
N PHE A 10 -49.42 43.25 -41.11
CA PHE A 10 -47.96 43.17 -41.02
C PHE A 10 -47.48 42.81 -39.60
N LEU A 11 -48.10 43.38 -38.57
CA LEU A 11 -47.82 43.05 -37.16
C LEU A 11 -48.24 41.61 -36.80
N ILE A 12 -49.35 41.11 -37.35
CA ILE A 12 -49.80 39.72 -37.14
C ILE A 12 -48.86 38.74 -37.85
N CYS A 13 -48.37 39.08 -39.05
CA CYS A 13 -47.40 38.25 -39.76
C CYS A 13 -46.02 38.24 -39.05
N LEU A 14 -45.56 39.39 -38.53
CA LEU A 14 -44.32 39.47 -37.76
C LEU A 14 -44.39 38.68 -36.44
N SER A 15 -45.53 38.72 -35.76
CA SER A 15 -45.75 37.99 -34.49
C SER A 15 -45.90 36.48 -34.70
N LEU A 16 -46.52 36.03 -35.79
CA LEU A 16 -46.53 34.62 -36.19
C LEU A 16 -45.13 34.12 -36.60
N LEU A 17 -44.33 34.95 -37.27
CA LEU A 17 -42.94 34.63 -37.60
C LEU A 17 -42.08 34.54 -36.32
N PHE A 18 -42.31 35.43 -35.35
CA PHE A 18 -41.64 35.41 -34.05
C PHE A 18 -42.02 34.19 -33.21
N LEU A 19 -43.29 33.73 -33.25
CA LEU A 19 -43.76 32.52 -32.58
C LEU A 19 -43.24 31.22 -33.24
N LEU A 20 -43.07 31.21 -34.56
CA LEU A 20 -42.44 30.10 -35.29
C LEU A 20 -40.92 30.03 -35.05
N LEU A 21 -40.25 31.18 -34.92
CA LEU A 21 -38.85 31.24 -34.50
C LEU A 21 -38.68 30.84 -33.02
N PHE A 22 -39.60 31.22 -32.12
CA PHE A 22 -39.56 30.81 -30.71
C PHE A 22 -39.80 29.30 -30.52
N SER A 23 -40.68 28.68 -31.31
CA SER A 23 -40.93 27.24 -31.24
C SER A 23 -39.78 26.40 -31.83
N ALA A 24 -39.05 26.93 -32.82
CA ALA A 24 -37.81 26.33 -33.31
C ALA A 24 -36.64 26.46 -32.33
N PHE A 25 -36.64 27.49 -31.47
CA PHE A 25 -35.64 27.70 -30.41
C PHE A 25 -35.99 27.01 -29.07
N CYS A 26 -37.19 26.44 -28.90
CA CYS A 26 -37.63 25.76 -27.67
C CYS A 26 -37.55 24.22 -27.70
N SER A 27 -36.84 23.61 -28.66
CA SER A 27 -36.47 22.18 -28.58
C SER A 27 -34.96 21.92 -28.60
N ALA A 28 -34.17 22.94 -28.28
CA ALA A 28 -32.83 22.75 -27.76
C ALA A 28 -32.91 22.93 -26.25
N ASP A 29 -32.88 21.81 -25.51
CA ASP A 29 -32.55 21.81 -24.08
C ASP A 29 -31.29 22.63 -23.90
N ASN A 30 -31.42 23.78 -23.23
CA ASN A 30 -30.27 24.58 -22.86
C ASN A 30 -30.06 24.55 -21.34
N PRO A 31 -28.83 24.24 -20.90
CA PRO A 31 -28.43 24.12 -19.51
C PRO A 31 -28.15 25.51 -18.95
N ALA A 32 -29.07 26.07 -18.16
CA ALA A 32 -28.81 27.34 -17.48
C ALA A 32 -29.76 27.55 -16.29
N SER A 33 -29.71 26.64 -15.31
CA SER A 33 -30.26 26.86 -13.97
C SER A 33 -29.44 26.10 -12.94
N ASP A 34 -28.13 26.39 -12.82
CA ASP A 34 -27.38 25.89 -11.66
C ASP A 34 -26.20 26.76 -11.24
N LEU A 35 -26.44 28.06 -11.13
CA LEU A 35 -25.52 28.97 -10.47
C LEU A 35 -26.32 30.06 -9.74
N LEU A 36 -26.84 29.69 -8.56
CA LEU A 36 -26.46 30.31 -7.28
C LEU A 36 -27.29 29.72 -6.12
N VAL A 37 -26.58 29.48 -5.01
CA VAL A 37 -27.03 28.97 -3.69
C VAL A 37 -27.02 27.43 -3.55
N ARG A 38 -25.82 26.85 -3.78
CA ARG A 38 -25.38 25.64 -3.09
C ARG A 38 -24.99 26.03 -1.67
N ASN A 39 -25.90 25.82 -0.73
CA ASN A 39 -25.56 25.69 0.67
C ASN A 39 -26.39 24.53 1.24
N ASN A 40 -25.88 23.32 1.04
CA ASN A 40 -25.92 22.25 2.03
C ASN A 40 -25.11 21.06 1.52
N SER A 41 -24.25 20.60 2.40
CA SER A 41 -23.41 19.43 2.32
C SER A 41 -24.23 18.16 2.10
N SER A 42 -24.12 17.58 0.90
CA SER A 42 -24.20 16.14 0.71
C SER A 42 -23.23 15.77 -0.41
N PHE A 43 -22.14 15.11 -0.05
CA PHE A 43 -21.27 14.41 -0.99
C PHE A 43 -22.14 13.31 -1.64
N GLU A 44 -22.68 13.58 -2.82
CA GLU A 44 -23.17 12.51 -3.68
C GLU A 44 -21.96 11.64 -4.01
N GLU A 45 -22.07 10.38 -3.64
CA GLU A 45 -21.17 9.30 -4.00
C GLU A 45 -21.14 9.21 -5.53
N LEU A 46 -20.18 9.91 -6.15
CA LEU A 46 -19.88 9.73 -7.57
C LEU A 46 -19.61 8.23 -7.77
N ASP A 47 -20.42 7.60 -8.62
CA ASP A 47 -20.16 6.23 -9.07
C ASP A 47 -18.81 6.22 -9.80
N LEU A 48 -17.76 5.86 -9.06
CA LEU A 48 -16.37 5.84 -9.49
C LEU A 48 -16.19 4.95 -10.74
N VAL A 49 -17.06 3.95 -10.91
CA VAL A 49 -17.06 3.05 -12.08
C VAL A 49 -17.54 3.81 -13.32
N SER A 50 -18.63 4.56 -13.22
CA SER A 50 -19.08 5.44 -14.31
C SER A 50 -18.04 6.51 -14.67
N PHE A 51 -17.30 7.02 -13.69
CA PHE A 51 -16.21 7.98 -13.90
C PHE A 51 -15.03 7.35 -14.66
N ILE A 52 -14.61 6.13 -14.30
CA ILE A 52 -13.53 5.41 -15.00
C ILE A 52 -13.95 5.02 -16.42
N ILE A 53 -15.19 4.55 -16.62
CA ILE A 53 -15.70 4.16 -17.95
C ILE A 53 -15.84 5.38 -18.86
N SER A 54 -16.38 6.49 -18.34
CA SER A 54 -16.48 7.74 -19.10
C SER A 54 -15.10 8.30 -19.44
N GLN A 55 -14.15 8.25 -18.49
CA GLN A 55 -12.78 8.68 -18.71
C GLN A 55 -12.05 7.84 -19.77
N ASN A 56 -12.17 6.52 -19.73
CA ASN A 56 -11.59 5.64 -20.77
C ASN A 56 -12.22 5.88 -22.15
N THR A 57 -13.54 6.05 -22.21
CA THR A 57 -14.24 6.35 -23.48
C THR A 57 -13.80 7.70 -24.04
N GLN A 58 -13.63 8.72 -23.18
CA GLN A 58 -13.13 10.03 -23.56
C GLN A 58 -11.68 9.95 -24.08
N HIS A 59 -10.82 9.18 -23.42
CA HIS A 59 -9.43 8.97 -23.85
C HIS A 59 -9.36 8.30 -25.23
N ASP A 60 -10.19 7.28 -25.49
CA ASP A 60 -10.24 6.59 -26.78
C ASP A 60 -10.71 7.50 -27.93
N ILE A 61 -11.71 8.36 -27.67
CA ILE A 61 -12.20 9.35 -28.65
C ILE A 61 -11.09 10.36 -28.99
N VAL A 62 -10.46 10.95 -27.97
CA VAL A 62 -9.38 11.93 -28.14
C VAL A 62 -8.18 11.31 -28.87
N PHE A 63 -7.82 10.07 -28.54
CA PHE A 63 -6.71 9.38 -29.19
C PHE A 63 -7.02 9.08 -30.67
N LYS A 64 -8.23 8.60 -30.96
CA LYS A 64 -8.68 8.34 -32.34
C LYS A 64 -8.66 9.61 -33.19
N GLU A 65 -9.15 10.72 -32.65
CA GLU A 65 -9.14 12.02 -33.31
C GLU A 65 -7.70 12.52 -33.54
N ALA A 66 -6.83 12.43 -32.53
CA ALA A 66 -5.42 12.80 -32.65
C ALA A 66 -4.68 11.97 -33.71
N VAL A 67 -4.92 10.66 -33.76
CA VAL A 67 -4.34 9.77 -34.78
C VAL A 67 -4.80 10.15 -36.18
N GLN A 68 -6.09 10.45 -36.35
CA GLN A 68 -6.63 10.90 -37.64
C GLN A 68 -5.99 12.23 -38.09
N LEU A 69 -5.82 13.18 -37.18
CA LEU A 69 -5.13 14.45 -37.44
C LEU A 69 -3.66 14.22 -37.83
N LEU A 70 -2.92 13.39 -37.09
CA LEU A 70 -1.52 13.07 -37.36
C LEU A 70 -1.33 12.33 -38.70
N GLU A 71 -2.22 11.41 -39.04
CA GLU A 71 -2.22 10.72 -40.34
C GLU A 71 -2.46 11.67 -41.51
N SER A 72 -3.40 12.62 -41.37
CA SER A 72 -3.61 13.65 -42.40
C SER A 72 -2.38 14.55 -42.64
N MET A 73 -1.62 14.81 -41.57
CA MET A 73 -0.36 15.58 -41.63
C MET A 73 0.81 14.74 -42.15
N ARG A 74 0.76 13.41 -42.04
CA ARG A 74 1.75 12.50 -42.62
C ARG A 74 1.76 12.57 -44.15
N SER A 75 0.59 12.74 -44.77
CA SER A 75 0.43 12.97 -46.21
C SER A 75 0.70 14.42 -46.66
N SER A 76 0.91 15.35 -45.73
CA SER A 76 1.13 16.77 -46.00
C SER A 76 2.60 17.12 -46.31
N PRO A 77 2.90 18.33 -46.82
CA PRO A 77 4.27 18.80 -47.05
C PRO A 77 5.18 18.65 -45.82
N SER A 78 6.50 18.57 -46.04
CA SER A 78 7.49 18.32 -44.99
C SER A 78 7.41 19.30 -43.80
N CYS A 79 7.00 20.55 -44.05
CA CYS A 79 6.77 21.57 -43.03
C CYS A 79 5.72 21.13 -41.99
N ASN A 80 4.59 20.60 -42.45
CA ASN A 80 3.49 20.15 -41.58
C ASN A 80 3.92 18.95 -40.74
N ARG A 81 4.67 18.01 -41.35
CA ARG A 81 5.21 16.84 -40.65
C ARG A 81 6.17 17.22 -39.53
N ILE A 82 7.06 18.19 -39.78
CA ILE A 82 8.00 18.69 -38.78
C ILE A 82 7.24 19.39 -37.65
N ALA A 83 6.25 20.23 -37.97
CA ALA A 83 5.39 20.88 -36.97
C ALA A 83 4.70 19.87 -36.06
N ALA A 84 4.04 18.85 -36.64
CA ALA A 84 3.34 17.82 -35.90
C ALA A 84 4.27 16.99 -35.01
N SER A 85 5.43 16.57 -35.53
CA SER A 85 6.42 15.80 -34.75
C SER A 85 6.96 16.59 -33.56
N ARG A 86 7.27 17.88 -33.74
CA ARG A 86 7.73 18.73 -32.64
C ARG A 86 6.64 18.98 -31.60
N LEU A 87 5.38 19.17 -32.04
CA LEU A 87 4.25 19.32 -31.12
C LEU A 87 4.09 18.10 -30.21
N VAL A 88 4.06 16.89 -30.79
CA VAL A 88 3.92 15.65 -30.02
C VAL A 88 5.05 15.52 -29.00
N THR A 89 6.29 15.73 -29.44
CA THR A 89 7.47 15.63 -28.56
C THR A 89 7.45 16.67 -27.44
N SER A 90 7.11 17.92 -27.74
CA SER A 90 7.00 18.98 -26.73
C SER A 90 5.86 18.71 -25.74
N CYS A 91 4.69 18.29 -26.20
CA CYS A 91 3.56 17.99 -25.32
C CYS A 91 3.79 16.75 -24.45
N GLN A 92 4.53 15.74 -24.93
CA GLN A 92 4.97 14.60 -24.11
C GLN A 92 5.99 14.97 -23.03
N SER A 93 6.79 16.02 -23.25
CA SER A 93 7.82 16.46 -22.29
C SER A 93 7.25 17.31 -21.14
N ILE A 94 6.06 17.87 -21.30
CA ILE A 94 5.39 18.75 -20.34
C ILE A 94 4.61 17.90 -19.33
N GLY A 95 5.02 17.94 -18.06
CA GLY A 95 4.32 17.23 -16.95
C GLY A 95 5.06 16.01 -16.40
N LYS A 96 6.13 15.53 -17.02
CA LYS A 96 6.93 14.37 -16.58
C LYS A 96 7.66 14.50 -15.22
N LYS A 97 7.54 15.63 -14.51
CA LYS A 97 8.48 15.99 -13.43
C LYS A 97 7.88 16.47 -12.11
N THR A 98 6.56 16.68 -11.99
CA THR A 98 5.96 17.25 -10.76
C THR A 98 4.53 16.80 -10.54
N ASP A 99 4.24 16.24 -9.36
CA ASP A 99 2.92 15.77 -8.89
C ASP A 99 1.88 16.90 -8.66
N ASN A 100 2.25 18.17 -8.84
CA ASN A 100 1.34 19.30 -8.69
C ASN A 100 1.02 19.90 -10.06
N ILE A 101 -0.27 20.02 -10.36
CA ILE A 101 -0.78 20.80 -11.49
C ILE A 101 -0.45 22.28 -11.23
N ASP A 102 0.74 22.69 -11.64
CA ASP A 102 1.23 24.06 -11.51
C ASP A 102 0.59 24.95 -12.59
N PRO A 103 0.07 26.16 -12.27
CA PRO A 103 -0.30 27.16 -13.27
C PRO A 103 0.79 27.41 -14.35
N GLU A 104 2.06 27.18 -14.03
CA GLU A 104 3.15 27.27 -15.03
C GLU A 104 3.06 26.18 -16.12
N THR A 105 2.61 24.97 -15.78
CA THR A 105 2.42 23.87 -16.75
C THR A 105 1.36 24.24 -17.80
N TYR A 106 0.27 24.89 -17.36
CA TYR A 106 -0.77 25.37 -18.26
C TYR A 106 -0.24 26.45 -19.21
N ARG A 107 0.56 27.39 -18.72
CA ARG A 107 1.19 28.45 -19.54
C ARG A 107 2.12 27.88 -20.60
N VAL A 108 2.98 26.92 -20.22
CA VAL A 108 3.91 26.26 -21.15
C VAL A 108 3.16 25.46 -22.22
N LEU A 109 2.08 24.76 -21.82
CA LEU A 109 1.25 24.01 -22.75
C LEU A 109 0.53 24.92 -23.75
N GLU A 110 -0.02 26.03 -23.28
CA GLU A 110 -0.71 27.00 -24.13
C GLU A 110 0.26 27.69 -25.10
N HIS A 111 1.46 28.03 -24.63
CA HIS A 111 2.53 28.53 -25.48
C HIS A 111 2.92 27.52 -26.56
N THR A 112 3.06 26.24 -26.18
CA THR A 112 3.42 25.15 -27.11
C THR A 112 2.37 24.96 -28.20
N ARG A 113 1.08 24.94 -27.82
CA ARG A 113 -0.05 24.85 -28.77
C ARG A 113 -0.07 26.04 -29.73
N SER A 114 0.10 27.24 -29.20
CA SER A 114 0.12 28.49 -29.99
C SER A 114 1.31 28.56 -30.94
N LEU A 115 2.49 28.11 -30.50
CA LEU A 115 3.70 28.05 -31.32
C LEU A 115 3.55 27.07 -32.50
N TYR A 116 3.02 25.88 -32.24
CA TYR A 116 2.70 24.93 -33.30
C TYR A 116 1.67 25.51 -34.27
N ALA A 117 0.60 26.12 -33.76
CA ALA A 117 -0.46 26.66 -34.59
C ALA A 117 0.06 27.77 -35.51
N ALA A 118 0.93 28.65 -35.00
CA ALA A 118 1.59 29.67 -35.80
C ALA A 118 2.49 29.05 -36.87
N ARG A 119 3.28 28.02 -36.53
CA ARG A 119 4.15 27.32 -37.49
C ARG A 119 3.37 26.60 -38.58
N LEU A 120 2.28 25.92 -38.23
CA LEU A 120 1.44 25.24 -39.21
C LEU A 120 0.74 26.25 -40.13
N ALA A 121 0.25 27.37 -39.57
CA ALA A 121 -0.29 28.45 -40.39
C ALA A 121 0.76 28.99 -41.37
N ILE A 122 1.99 29.24 -40.92
CA ILE A 122 3.09 29.65 -41.80
C ILE A 122 3.38 28.61 -42.89
N CYS A 123 3.32 27.30 -42.57
CA CYS A 123 3.47 26.25 -43.57
C CYS A 123 2.36 26.32 -44.64
N GLU A 124 1.11 26.56 -44.25
CA GLU A 124 -0.02 26.72 -45.16
C GLU A 124 0.11 27.99 -46.00
N LEU A 125 0.56 29.11 -45.42
CA LEU A 125 0.83 30.35 -46.15
C LEU A 125 1.86 30.14 -47.25
N ASN A 126 2.96 29.47 -46.92
CA ASN A 126 4.02 29.14 -47.86
C ASN A 126 3.54 28.15 -48.93
N GLY A 127 2.75 27.14 -48.55
CA GLY A 127 2.15 26.18 -49.49
C GLY A 127 1.17 26.83 -50.47
N ALA A 128 0.45 27.87 -50.04
CA ALA A 128 -0.43 28.68 -50.88
C ALA A 128 0.30 29.74 -51.72
N GLY A 129 1.64 29.82 -51.65
CA GLY A 129 2.44 30.82 -52.36
C GLY A 129 2.26 32.25 -51.84
N THR A 130 1.75 32.41 -50.61
CA THR A 130 1.53 33.72 -50.00
C THR A 130 2.77 34.16 -49.21
N HIS A 131 3.01 35.47 -49.16
CA HIS A 131 4.15 36.03 -48.43
C HIS A 131 3.98 35.86 -46.91
N ILE A 132 5.00 35.31 -46.25
CA ILE A 132 5.06 35.18 -44.79
C ILE A 132 5.35 36.55 -44.16
N PRO A 133 4.56 37.04 -43.20
CA PRO A 133 4.85 38.30 -42.52
C PRO A 133 6.23 38.33 -41.84
N ASN A 134 6.94 39.45 -41.93
CA ASN A 134 8.29 39.61 -41.36
C ASN A 134 8.36 39.26 -39.86
N ALA A 135 7.33 39.60 -39.09
CA ALA A 135 7.23 39.28 -37.67
C ALA A 135 7.17 37.76 -37.38
N CYS A 136 6.78 36.94 -38.36
CA CYS A 136 6.70 35.49 -38.25
C CYS A 136 7.96 34.76 -38.70
N LEU A 137 8.93 35.45 -39.32
CA LEU A 137 10.19 34.83 -39.74
C LEU A 137 10.94 34.14 -38.59
N PRO A 138 11.04 34.72 -37.37
CA PRO A 138 11.68 34.03 -36.23
C PRO A 138 10.94 32.79 -35.75
N VAL A 139 9.65 32.66 -36.09
CA VAL A 139 8.77 31.54 -35.67
C VAL A 139 8.88 30.35 -36.63
N THR A 140 9.39 30.56 -37.85
CA THR A 140 9.64 29.51 -38.84
C THR A 140 10.63 28.47 -38.32
N PHE A 141 10.60 27.26 -38.90
CA PHE A 141 11.63 26.26 -38.62
C PHE A 141 12.98 26.77 -39.12
N PRO A 142 14.08 26.64 -38.34
CA PRO A 142 15.39 27.01 -38.81
C PRO A 142 15.68 26.24 -40.10
N THR A 143 15.98 26.98 -41.18
CA THR A 143 16.41 26.34 -42.42
C THR A 143 17.71 25.59 -42.14
N PRO A 144 17.86 24.33 -42.60
CA PRO A 144 19.16 23.69 -42.58
C PRO A 144 20.09 24.60 -43.37
N GLN A 145 21.10 25.19 -42.73
CA GLN A 145 22.07 26.01 -43.43
C GLN A 145 22.59 25.20 -44.61
N ARG A 146 22.35 25.68 -45.83
CA ARG A 146 22.94 25.10 -47.03
C ARG A 146 24.44 25.13 -46.82
N LYS A 147 25.06 23.95 -46.66
CA LYS A 147 26.51 23.80 -46.61
C LYS A 147 27.10 24.56 -47.81
N GLY A 148 27.79 25.66 -47.54
CA GLY A 148 28.61 26.32 -48.54
C GLY A 148 29.65 25.33 -49.06
N ILE A 149 29.93 25.40 -50.36
CA ILE A 149 30.85 24.50 -51.09
C ILE A 149 32.30 24.59 -50.53
N PHE A 150 32.60 25.56 -49.65
CA PHE A 150 33.88 25.68 -48.95
C PHE A 150 33.76 25.34 -47.45
N GLY A 151 33.89 24.05 -47.14
CA GLY A 151 34.86 23.52 -46.17
C GLY A 151 34.87 23.95 -44.69
N PHE A 152 34.07 24.91 -44.22
CA PHE A 152 34.04 25.27 -42.80
C PHE A 152 32.68 24.96 -42.19
N SER A 153 32.53 23.70 -41.77
CA SER A 153 31.39 23.26 -40.97
C SER A 153 31.58 23.77 -39.54
N LEU A 154 30.98 24.92 -39.21
CA LEU A 154 30.79 25.29 -37.80
C LEU A 154 29.78 24.29 -37.24
N LYS A 155 30.29 23.28 -36.54
CA LYS A 155 29.51 22.21 -35.91
C LYS A 155 28.77 22.82 -34.73
N SER A 156 27.69 23.55 -34.99
CA SER A 156 26.64 23.71 -34.00
C SER A 156 25.87 22.38 -34.01
N GLU A 157 26.31 21.45 -33.16
CA GLU A 157 25.46 20.37 -32.69
C GLU A 157 24.17 21.03 -32.20
N ILE A 158 23.10 20.90 -32.97
CA ILE A 158 21.76 21.24 -32.53
C ILE A 158 21.48 20.27 -31.37
N PRO A 159 21.46 20.73 -30.11
CA PRO A 159 21.09 19.87 -29.01
C PRO A 159 19.61 19.60 -29.19
N VAL A 160 19.25 18.34 -29.45
CA VAL A 160 17.87 17.84 -29.52
C VAL A 160 17.13 17.94 -28.17
N ASN A 161 17.76 18.57 -27.16
CA ASN A 161 17.29 18.64 -25.77
C ASN A 161 16.82 20.03 -25.31
N ASN A 162 16.76 21.03 -26.18
CA ASN A 162 16.04 22.26 -25.85
C ASN A 162 14.73 22.27 -26.65
N VAL A 163 13.63 21.96 -25.96
CA VAL A 163 12.26 22.29 -26.37
C VAL A 163 12.30 23.69 -26.99
N ASP A 164 11.70 23.84 -28.17
CA ASP A 164 11.66 25.07 -28.98
C ASP A 164 11.27 26.32 -28.17
N ALA A 165 12.25 26.90 -27.48
CA ALA A 165 12.05 28.04 -26.60
C ALA A 165 12.12 29.32 -27.42
N ILE A 166 11.11 29.52 -28.28
CA ILE A 166 10.87 30.83 -28.87
C ILE A 166 10.34 31.74 -27.73
N PRO A 167 10.95 32.91 -27.49
CA PRO A 167 10.42 33.88 -26.54
C PRO A 167 8.96 34.25 -26.86
N VAL A 168 8.13 34.33 -25.82
CA VAL A 168 6.70 34.66 -25.92
C VAL A 168 6.46 35.92 -26.75
N GLN A 169 7.33 36.93 -26.61
CA GLN A 169 7.21 38.21 -27.31
C GLN A 169 7.34 38.07 -28.84
N LEU A 170 8.20 37.16 -29.32
CA LEU A 170 8.36 36.90 -30.75
C LEU A 170 7.13 36.18 -31.32
N LEU A 171 6.59 35.23 -30.56
CA LEU A 171 5.35 34.55 -30.92
C LEU A 171 4.18 35.55 -30.99
N GLU A 172 4.01 36.39 -29.96
CA GLU A 172 2.96 37.41 -29.94
C GLU A 172 3.04 38.40 -31.12
N SER A 173 4.24 38.81 -31.51
CA SER A 173 4.45 39.67 -32.69
C SER A 173 4.00 38.99 -33.98
N CYS A 174 4.29 37.70 -34.12
CA CYS A 174 3.80 36.89 -35.23
C CYS A 174 2.27 36.73 -35.19
N LEU A 175 1.69 36.43 -34.03
CA LEU A 175 0.24 36.27 -33.87
C LEU A 175 -0.52 37.53 -34.25
N LYS A 176 -0.05 38.71 -33.82
CA LYS A 176 -0.62 40.01 -34.25
C LYS A 176 -0.58 40.19 -35.76
N SER A 177 0.47 39.68 -36.41
CA SER A 177 0.58 39.73 -37.87
C SER A 177 -0.36 38.73 -38.56
N LEU A 178 -0.55 37.54 -37.99
CA LEU A 178 -1.54 36.57 -38.49
C LEU A 178 -2.97 37.05 -38.31
N GLU A 179 -3.26 37.82 -37.25
CA GLU A 179 -4.58 38.43 -37.03
C GLU A 179 -4.94 39.49 -38.08
N SER A 180 -3.94 40.11 -38.72
CA SER A 180 -4.15 41.17 -39.71
C SER A 180 -4.94 40.74 -40.95
N ARG A 181 -5.05 39.43 -41.21
CA ARG A 181 -5.85 38.89 -42.32
C ARG A 181 -6.72 37.71 -41.88
N PRO A 182 -8.03 37.72 -42.19
CA PRO A 182 -8.94 36.66 -41.76
C PRO A 182 -8.49 35.25 -42.14
N GLN A 183 -8.00 35.05 -43.36
CA GLN A 183 -7.55 33.73 -43.83
C GLN A 183 -6.34 33.17 -43.06
N TRP A 184 -5.45 34.05 -42.60
CA TRP A 184 -4.28 33.66 -41.81
C TRP A 184 -4.70 33.29 -40.39
N TRP A 185 -5.62 34.08 -39.82
CA TRP A 185 -6.19 33.80 -38.50
C TRP A 185 -7.03 32.51 -38.49
N THR A 186 -7.78 32.21 -39.55
CA THR A 186 -8.54 30.96 -39.67
C THR A 186 -7.60 29.75 -39.68
N SER A 187 -6.52 29.81 -40.45
CA SER A 187 -5.49 28.76 -40.47
C SER A 187 -4.86 28.54 -39.09
N TYR A 188 -4.46 29.62 -38.42
CA TYR A 188 -3.94 29.57 -37.05
C TYR A 188 -4.94 28.97 -36.05
N SER A 189 -6.18 29.46 -36.03
CA SER A 189 -7.19 29.04 -35.04
C SER A 189 -7.61 27.57 -35.22
N ASN A 190 -7.71 27.09 -36.46
CA ASN A 190 -7.93 25.67 -36.74
C ASN A 190 -6.73 24.82 -36.27
N SER A 191 -5.51 25.27 -36.61
CA SER A 191 -4.29 24.61 -36.17
C SER A 191 -4.15 24.54 -34.65
N ARG A 192 -4.59 25.58 -33.92
CA ARG A 192 -4.58 25.61 -32.45
C ARG A 192 -5.56 24.62 -31.83
N GLN A 193 -6.73 24.41 -32.44
CA GLN A 193 -7.67 23.37 -32.01
C GLN A 193 -7.10 21.96 -32.23
N ASN A 194 -6.50 21.72 -33.40
CA ASN A 194 -5.79 20.46 -33.66
C ASN A 194 -4.66 20.23 -32.63
N ALA A 195 -3.94 21.31 -32.27
CA ALA A 195 -2.89 21.25 -31.26
C ALA A 195 -3.41 20.83 -29.88
N PHE A 196 -4.60 21.31 -29.51
CA PHE A 196 -5.23 20.95 -28.25
C PHE A 196 -5.47 19.44 -28.16
N VAL A 197 -6.11 18.86 -29.17
CA VAL A 197 -6.45 17.42 -29.25
C VAL A 197 -5.18 16.56 -29.25
N ILE A 198 -4.19 16.91 -30.08
CA ILE A 198 -2.93 16.16 -30.18
C ILE A 198 -2.16 16.21 -28.86
N CYS A 199 -2.07 17.38 -28.22
CA CYS A 199 -1.37 17.50 -26.93
C CYS A 199 -2.10 16.81 -25.78
N GLN A 200 -3.43 16.74 -25.83
CA GLN A 200 -4.20 15.98 -24.86
C GLN A 200 -3.90 14.48 -25.01
N ALA A 201 -3.99 13.93 -26.22
CA ALA A 201 -3.65 12.53 -26.49
C ALA A 201 -2.19 12.19 -26.12
N ALA A 202 -1.25 13.07 -26.48
CA ALA A 202 0.17 12.88 -26.21
C ALA A 202 0.52 12.84 -24.71
N ARG A 203 -0.24 13.55 -23.88
CA ARG A 203 -0.05 13.57 -22.41
C ARG A 203 -0.72 12.38 -21.73
N ILE A 204 -1.91 11.98 -22.17
CA ILE A 204 -2.62 10.79 -21.67
C ILE A 204 -1.75 9.53 -21.82
N GLU A 205 -1.04 9.38 -22.95
CA GLU A 205 -0.14 8.24 -23.16
C GLU A 205 1.03 8.21 -22.16
N ASN A 206 1.52 9.38 -21.74
CA ASN A 206 2.57 9.47 -20.72
C ASN A 206 2.06 9.10 -19.33
N GLU A 207 0.89 9.60 -18.95
CA GLU A 207 0.24 9.29 -17.66
C GLU A 207 -0.05 7.79 -17.53
N LYS A 208 -0.41 7.11 -18.63
CA LYS A 208 -0.61 5.67 -18.67
C LYS A 208 0.69 4.88 -18.42
N GLU A 209 1.81 5.27 -19.03
CA GLU A 209 3.10 4.60 -18.82
C GLU A 209 3.60 4.78 -17.37
N GLU A 210 3.40 5.96 -16.79
CA GLU A 210 3.71 6.23 -15.37
C GLU A 210 2.87 5.35 -14.43
N LEU A 211 1.55 5.23 -14.69
CA LEU A 211 0.64 4.38 -13.93
C LEU A 211 1.01 2.89 -14.02
N LEU A 212 1.41 2.42 -15.21
CA LEU A 212 1.86 1.04 -15.43
C LEU A 212 3.18 0.73 -14.70
N ASN A 213 4.12 1.67 -14.69
CA ASN A 213 5.38 1.53 -13.96
C ASN A 213 5.19 1.53 -12.44
N LEU A 214 4.24 2.34 -11.94
CA LEU A 214 3.83 2.30 -10.55
C LEU A 214 3.22 0.93 -10.19
N HIS A 215 2.27 0.42 -11.00
CA HIS A 215 1.68 -0.90 -10.79
C HIS A 215 2.75 -2.01 -10.77
N ARG A 216 3.70 -1.98 -11.72
CA ARG A 216 4.82 -2.93 -11.76
C ARG A 216 5.65 -2.88 -10.48
N SER A 217 5.97 -1.68 -10.00
CA SER A 217 6.76 -1.48 -8.78
C SER A 217 6.02 -1.99 -7.53
N VAL A 218 4.71 -1.76 -7.45
CA VAL A 218 3.87 -2.26 -6.35
C VAL A 218 3.80 -3.80 -6.37
N VAL A 219 3.60 -4.41 -7.54
CA VAL A 219 3.57 -5.87 -7.69
C VAL A 219 4.91 -6.50 -7.31
N GLU A 220 6.03 -5.93 -7.78
CA GLU A 220 7.36 -6.43 -7.43
C GLU A 220 7.66 -6.29 -5.93
N GLY A 221 7.28 -5.15 -5.33
CA GLY A 221 7.40 -4.91 -3.89
C GLY A 221 6.57 -5.91 -3.07
N SER A 222 5.34 -6.19 -3.50
CA SER A 222 4.46 -7.17 -2.85
C SER A 222 5.05 -8.59 -2.91
N ASN A 223 5.62 -8.99 -4.06
CA ASN A 223 6.26 -10.29 -4.19
C ASN A 223 7.49 -10.43 -3.27
N LYS A 224 8.33 -9.38 -3.19
CA LYS A 224 9.48 -9.36 -2.27
C LYS A 224 9.05 -9.44 -0.80
N LEU A 225 7.99 -8.73 -0.42
CA LEU A 225 7.43 -8.79 0.94
C LEU A 225 6.88 -10.19 1.24
N ASN A 226 6.16 -10.81 0.30
CA ASN A 226 5.63 -12.16 0.47
C ASN A 226 6.76 -13.19 0.64
N GLN A 227 7.83 -13.08 -0.16
CA GLN A 227 9.03 -13.92 -0.01
C GLN A 227 9.70 -13.71 1.35
N GLY A 228 9.90 -12.46 1.76
CA GLY A 228 10.48 -12.13 3.07
C GLY A 228 9.64 -12.65 4.23
N LEU A 229 8.31 -12.56 4.14
CA LEU A 229 7.39 -13.11 5.13
C LEU A 229 7.48 -14.64 5.21
N GLN A 230 7.51 -15.31 4.05
CA GLN A 230 7.61 -16.76 3.99
C GLN A 230 8.95 -17.26 4.58
N GLU A 231 10.04 -16.55 4.32
CA GLU A 231 11.35 -16.86 4.89
C GLU A 231 11.39 -16.61 6.41
N ALA A 232 10.81 -15.50 6.87
CA ALA A 232 10.71 -15.21 8.30
C ALA A 232 9.88 -16.26 9.05
N LEU A 233 8.75 -16.69 8.47
CA LEU A 233 7.93 -17.77 9.03
C LEU A 233 8.69 -19.10 9.08
N ARG A 234 9.44 -19.43 8.03
CA ARG A 234 10.25 -20.65 7.97
C ARG A 234 11.37 -20.64 9.02
N THR A 235 12.03 -19.50 9.17
CA THR A 235 13.09 -19.31 10.17
C THR A 235 12.54 -19.41 11.58
N ALA A 236 11.44 -18.72 11.88
CA ALA A 236 10.78 -18.79 13.18
C ALA A 236 10.32 -20.21 13.54
N ALA A 237 9.80 -20.97 12.56
CA ALA A 237 9.43 -22.37 12.76
C ALA A 237 10.66 -23.25 13.08
N ALA A 238 11.78 -23.04 12.40
CA ALA A 238 13.03 -23.76 12.66
C ALA A 238 13.60 -23.44 14.06
N GLU A 239 13.65 -22.16 14.44
CA GLU A 239 14.10 -21.72 15.77
C GLU A 239 13.18 -22.26 16.88
N SER A 240 11.87 -22.28 16.66
CA SER A 240 10.91 -22.85 17.61
C SER A 240 11.14 -24.34 17.86
N LEU A 241 11.44 -25.12 16.80
CA LEU A 241 11.80 -26.54 16.93
C LEU A 241 13.09 -26.72 17.73
N GLN A 242 14.10 -25.88 17.48
CA GLN A 242 15.37 -25.94 18.20
C GLN A 242 15.20 -25.57 19.68
N HIS A 243 14.42 -24.53 19.98
CA HIS A 243 14.06 -24.17 21.36
C HIS A 243 13.32 -25.30 22.07
N ARG A 244 12.36 -25.96 21.40
CA ARG A 244 11.63 -27.09 21.97
C ARG A 244 12.55 -28.27 22.27
N ALA A 245 13.50 -28.58 21.38
CA ALA A 245 14.49 -29.62 21.61
C ALA A 245 15.38 -29.29 22.83
N PHE A 246 15.86 -28.05 22.93
CA PHE A 246 16.65 -27.58 24.06
C PHE A 246 15.89 -27.67 25.40
N VAL A 247 14.62 -27.23 25.43
CA VAL A 247 13.77 -27.34 26.63
C VAL A 247 13.57 -28.80 27.03
N SER A 248 13.42 -29.71 26.06
CA SER A 248 13.31 -31.15 26.32
C SER A 248 14.58 -31.73 26.95
N GLU A 249 15.76 -31.30 26.49
CA GLU A 249 17.04 -31.74 27.07
C GLU A 249 17.23 -31.21 28.50
N ILE A 250 16.85 -29.97 28.77
CA ILE A 250 16.85 -29.42 30.14
C ILE A 250 15.91 -30.23 31.05
N ALA A 251 14.70 -30.55 30.58
CA ALA A 251 13.75 -31.33 31.36
C ALA A 251 14.32 -32.72 31.69
N ASN A 252 14.96 -33.39 30.72
CA ASN A 252 15.63 -34.67 30.94
C ASN A 252 16.83 -34.56 31.90
N MET A 253 17.59 -33.46 31.84
CA MET A 253 18.70 -33.21 32.76
C MET A 253 18.20 -33.01 34.20
N ASN A 254 17.15 -32.21 34.39
CA ASN A 254 16.52 -32.01 35.70
C ASN A 254 15.97 -33.33 36.28
N ALA A 255 15.32 -34.15 35.46
CA ALA A 255 14.84 -35.46 35.89
C ALA A 255 15.98 -36.38 36.34
N ARG A 256 17.10 -36.38 35.60
CA ARG A 256 18.31 -37.14 35.98
C ARG A 256 18.92 -36.64 37.29
N LEU A 257 19.01 -35.32 37.47
CA LEU A 257 19.57 -34.73 38.68
C LEU A 257 18.72 -35.04 39.93
N LEU A 258 17.38 -34.98 39.81
CA LEU A 258 16.48 -35.39 40.90
C LEU A 258 16.66 -36.87 41.26
N HIS A 259 16.79 -37.74 40.27
CA HIS A 259 17.04 -39.16 40.52
C HIS A 259 18.37 -39.40 41.24
N ASP A 260 19.44 -38.74 40.80
CA ASP A 260 20.78 -38.86 41.40
C ASP A 260 20.81 -38.32 42.85
N MET A 261 20.05 -37.25 43.13
CA MET A 261 19.83 -36.76 44.49
C MET A 261 19.09 -37.76 45.39
N GLU A 262 18.07 -38.45 44.86
CA GLU A 262 17.34 -39.47 45.60
C GLU A 262 18.23 -40.69 45.90
N GLU A 263 19.04 -41.10 44.92
CA GLU A 263 19.99 -42.21 45.07
C GLU A 263 21.08 -41.88 46.09
N THR A 264 21.71 -40.71 45.99
CA THR A 264 22.71 -40.25 46.97
C THR A 264 22.13 -40.10 48.38
N ARG A 265 20.87 -39.65 48.51
CA ARG A 265 20.15 -39.64 49.79
C ARG A 265 19.98 -41.04 50.36
N TRP A 266 19.63 -42.03 49.54
CA TRP A 266 19.50 -43.42 49.98
C TRP A 266 20.86 -44.03 50.40
N GLN A 267 21.91 -43.77 49.62
CA GLN A 267 23.28 -44.18 49.95
C GLN A 267 23.78 -43.54 51.26
N LEU A 268 23.47 -42.26 51.50
CA LEU A 268 23.81 -41.59 52.75
C LEU A 268 23.04 -42.20 53.93
N LYS A 269 21.74 -42.45 53.78
CA LYS A 269 20.90 -43.08 54.81
C LYS A 269 21.46 -44.44 55.22
N THR A 270 21.80 -45.27 54.24
CA THR A 270 22.36 -46.62 54.49
C THR A 270 23.76 -46.55 55.12
N MET A 271 24.61 -45.60 54.73
CA MET A 271 25.89 -45.36 55.40
C MET A 271 25.70 -44.96 56.87
N ILE A 272 24.74 -44.08 57.17
CA ILE A 272 24.42 -43.66 58.54
C ILE A 272 23.90 -44.85 59.37
N GLU A 273 22.93 -45.61 58.84
CA GLU A 273 22.39 -46.80 59.51
C GLU A 273 23.50 -47.82 59.83
N LYS A 274 24.41 -48.06 58.88
CA LYS A 274 25.55 -48.96 59.09
C LYS A 274 26.51 -48.43 60.16
N ALA A 275 26.81 -47.13 60.16
CA ALA A 275 27.67 -46.52 61.16
C ALA A 275 27.08 -46.66 62.58
N PHE A 276 25.77 -46.44 62.74
CA PHE A 276 25.09 -46.65 64.02
C PHE A 276 25.18 -48.11 64.49
N TYR A 277 24.96 -49.07 63.60
CA TYR A 277 25.08 -50.49 63.94
C TYR A 277 26.50 -50.87 64.38
N GLU A 278 27.53 -50.34 63.72
CA GLU A 278 28.92 -50.57 64.10
C GLU A 278 29.31 -49.93 65.44
N ILE A 279 28.76 -48.74 65.74
CA ILE A 279 28.96 -48.06 67.02
C ILE A 279 28.30 -48.85 68.15
N GLU A 280 27.06 -49.29 67.94
CA GLU A 280 26.32 -50.10 68.93
C GLU A 280 27.06 -51.41 69.23
N ALA A 281 27.50 -52.13 68.19
CA ALA A 281 28.28 -53.35 68.34
C ALA A 281 29.58 -53.14 69.13
N ARG A 282 30.31 -52.03 68.88
CA ARG A 282 31.50 -51.68 69.67
C ARG A 282 31.16 -51.30 71.11
N ALA A 283 30.08 -50.56 71.34
CA ALA A 283 29.64 -50.19 72.68
C ALA A 283 29.29 -51.44 73.51
N THR A 284 28.57 -52.41 72.94
CA THR A 284 28.26 -53.69 73.61
C THR A 284 29.55 -54.47 73.94
N SER A 285 30.54 -54.46 73.03
CA SER A 285 31.84 -55.09 73.28
C SER A 285 32.60 -54.43 74.45
N VAL A 286 32.60 -53.10 74.52
CA VAL A 286 33.21 -52.35 75.64
C VAL A 286 32.49 -52.65 76.95
N VAL A 287 31.16 -52.65 76.96
CA VAL A 287 30.37 -53.00 78.15
C VAL A 287 30.71 -54.42 78.63
N ASN A 288 30.72 -55.41 77.74
CA ASN A 288 31.09 -56.78 78.09
C ASN A 288 32.50 -56.89 78.65
N THR A 289 33.45 -56.11 78.11
CA THR A 289 34.84 -56.04 78.61
C THR A 289 34.88 -55.46 80.02
N VAL A 290 34.18 -54.34 80.26
CA VAL A 290 34.09 -53.69 81.58
C VAL A 290 33.43 -54.62 82.61
N THR A 291 32.33 -55.29 82.25
CA THR A 291 31.67 -56.28 83.12
C THR A 291 32.60 -57.44 83.46
N SER A 292 33.41 -57.92 82.52
CA SER A 292 34.39 -58.99 82.78
C SER A 292 35.52 -58.57 83.72
N VAL A 293 35.98 -57.31 83.62
CA VAL A 293 37.00 -56.74 84.51
C VAL A 293 36.44 -56.52 85.91
N LEU A 294 35.23 -55.97 86.03
CA LEU A 294 34.52 -55.83 87.31
C LEU A 294 34.27 -57.19 87.97
N GLY A 295 33.88 -58.20 87.19
CA GLY A 295 33.71 -59.57 87.69
C GLY A 295 35.02 -60.17 88.23
N ARG A 296 36.16 -59.90 87.57
CA ARG A 296 37.49 -60.30 88.06
C ARG A 296 37.90 -59.56 89.33
N ILE A 297 37.60 -58.26 89.43
CA ILE A 297 37.88 -57.45 90.62
C ILE A 297 37.04 -57.94 91.80
N GLN A 298 35.76 -58.24 91.58
CA GLN A 298 34.87 -58.77 92.63
C GLN A 298 35.31 -60.16 93.09
N ALA A 299 35.71 -61.04 92.17
CA ALA A 299 36.30 -62.34 92.51
C ALA A 299 37.60 -62.18 93.32
N GLY A 300 38.49 -61.26 92.90
CA GLY A 300 39.70 -60.92 93.62
C GLY A 300 39.44 -60.32 95.00
N ALA A 301 38.39 -59.52 95.16
CA ALA A 301 37.97 -58.96 96.45
C ALA A 301 37.40 -60.04 97.38
N THR A 302 36.66 -61.01 96.86
CA THR A 302 36.20 -62.17 97.66
C THR A 302 37.33 -63.11 98.04
N ASP A 303 38.35 -63.27 97.20
CA ASP A 303 39.57 -64.02 97.54
C ASP A 303 40.40 -63.28 98.60
N LEU A 304 40.49 -61.95 98.49
CA LEU A 304 41.14 -61.10 99.48
C LEU A 304 40.42 -61.13 100.84
N ASP A 305 39.08 -61.09 100.88
CA ASP A 305 38.31 -61.26 102.12
C ASP A 305 38.57 -62.64 102.77
N LYS A 306 38.66 -63.69 101.95
CA LYS A 306 39.02 -65.04 102.39
C LYS A 306 40.44 -65.11 102.95
N ASN A 307 41.37 -64.39 102.33
CA ASN A 307 42.75 -64.25 102.81
C ASN A 307 42.83 -63.39 104.08
N ILE A 308 41.98 -62.36 104.23
CA ILE A 308 41.89 -61.52 105.44
C ILE A 308 41.32 -62.32 106.62
N GLN A 309 40.33 -63.19 106.41
CA GLN A 309 39.86 -64.10 107.46
C GLN A 309 40.90 -65.18 107.82
N ASN A 310 41.68 -65.65 106.84
CA ASN A 310 42.80 -66.56 107.07
C ASN A 310 43.99 -65.86 107.76
N ALA A 311 44.17 -64.56 107.52
CA ALA A 311 45.12 -63.70 108.22
C ALA A 311 44.66 -63.36 109.64
N SER A 312 43.35 -63.21 109.87
CA SER A 312 42.75 -63.08 111.21
C SER A 312 43.04 -64.29 112.11
N ALA A 313 43.12 -65.51 111.53
CA ALA A 313 43.60 -66.70 112.22
C ALA A 313 45.11 -66.68 112.57
N LYS A 314 45.89 -65.77 111.98
CA LYS A 314 47.32 -65.54 112.26
C LYS A 314 47.60 -64.25 113.06
N VAL A 315 46.59 -63.43 113.34
CA VAL A 315 46.70 -62.14 114.06
C VAL A 315 46.81 -62.29 115.59
N ASN A 316 46.60 -63.48 116.15
CA ASN A 316 47.07 -63.80 117.52
C ASN A 316 48.61 -63.91 117.62
N LYS A 317 49.36 -63.70 116.53
CA LYS A 317 50.82 -63.80 116.47
C LYS A 317 51.51 -62.62 115.77
N LEU A 318 50.97 -61.41 115.91
CA LEU A 318 51.63 -60.19 115.44
C LEU A 318 51.40 -58.99 116.38
N GLN A 319 51.40 -59.25 117.68
CA GLN A 319 51.39 -58.23 118.75
C GLN A 319 52.83 -57.72 119.08
N CYS A 320 53.78 -57.80 118.15
CA CYS A 320 55.19 -57.42 118.40
C CYS A 320 55.80 -56.44 117.37
N THR A 321 55.05 -55.91 116.40
CA THR A 321 55.60 -55.00 115.37
C THR A 321 54.71 -53.78 115.16
N PHE A 322 54.38 -53.08 116.25
CA PHE A 322 53.57 -51.85 116.22
C PHE A 322 54.34 -50.62 116.73
N GLN A 323 55.67 -50.61 116.67
CA GLN A 323 56.47 -49.50 117.20
C GLN A 323 57.34 -48.73 116.20
N ASP A 324 57.37 -49.12 114.91
CA ASP A 324 58.26 -48.47 113.92
C ASP A 324 57.56 -47.57 112.89
N LEU A 325 56.24 -47.32 112.99
CA LEU A 325 55.49 -46.61 111.93
C LEU A 325 54.78 -45.33 112.40
N LEU A 326 55.35 -44.65 113.39
CA LEU A 326 54.90 -43.32 113.81
C LEU A 326 55.84 -42.17 113.38
N ASP A 327 57.00 -42.48 112.77
CA ASP A 327 57.95 -41.48 112.28
C ASP A 327 57.79 -41.09 110.80
N GLU A 328 57.04 -41.86 110.00
CA GLU A 328 56.91 -41.59 108.56
C GLU A 328 55.79 -40.60 108.20
N VAL A 329 54.84 -40.37 109.12
CA VAL A 329 53.65 -39.53 108.87
C VAL A 329 53.97 -38.02 108.92
N LEU A 330 55.09 -37.61 109.53
CA LEU A 330 55.49 -36.20 109.56
C LEU A 330 56.27 -35.73 108.33
N SER A 331 56.74 -36.65 107.47
CA SER A 331 57.51 -36.30 106.26
C SER A 331 56.66 -36.09 104.99
N ALA A 332 55.38 -36.45 105.02
CA ALA A 332 54.50 -36.41 103.84
C ALA A 332 53.79 -35.06 103.60
N ASN A 333 54.15 -33.99 104.32
CA ASN A 333 53.42 -32.72 104.27
C ASN A 333 54.02 -31.67 103.28
N GLU A 334 55.15 -31.96 102.66
CA GLU A 334 55.79 -31.02 101.71
C GLU A 334 55.43 -31.34 100.23
N GLN A 335 55.22 -32.62 99.91
CA GLN A 335 54.86 -33.08 98.57
C GLN A 335 53.42 -32.67 98.17
N VAL A 336 52.52 -32.48 99.13
CA VAL A 336 51.11 -32.14 98.87
C VAL A 336 50.94 -30.67 98.42
N ALA A 337 51.74 -29.75 98.94
CA ALA A 337 51.64 -28.32 98.60
C ALA A 337 52.12 -28.01 97.17
N ILE A 338 53.21 -28.65 96.73
CA ILE A 338 53.77 -28.47 95.37
C ILE A 338 52.82 -29.04 94.30
N THR A 339 52.20 -30.19 94.60
CA THR A 339 51.26 -30.85 93.67
C THR A 339 49.95 -30.05 93.51
N HIS A 340 49.49 -29.39 94.58
CA HIS A 340 48.33 -28.49 94.51
C HIS A 340 48.61 -27.22 93.69
N GLN A 341 49.81 -26.65 93.81
CA GLN A 341 50.18 -25.44 93.06
C GLN A 341 50.38 -25.71 91.57
N GLN A 342 50.99 -26.85 91.21
CA GLN A 342 51.16 -27.30 89.82
C GLN A 342 49.80 -27.53 89.12
N ASN A 343 48.84 -28.12 89.84
CA ASN A 343 47.48 -28.33 89.35
C ASN A 343 46.74 -27.00 89.16
N ALA A 344 46.85 -26.05 90.10
CA ALA A 344 46.22 -24.73 89.98
C ALA A 344 46.74 -23.95 88.75
N ILE A 345 48.05 -24.01 88.47
CA ILE A 345 48.65 -23.38 87.27
C ILE A 345 48.17 -24.08 86.00
N SER A 346 48.16 -25.42 85.96
CA SER A 346 47.71 -26.19 84.79
C SER A 346 46.22 -25.96 84.49
N HIS A 347 45.37 -25.89 85.53
CA HIS A 347 43.95 -25.56 85.37
C HIS A 347 43.74 -24.13 84.87
N ASN A 348 44.56 -23.18 85.33
CA ASN A 348 44.50 -21.79 84.88
C ASN A 348 44.97 -21.64 83.42
N GLU A 349 46.02 -22.33 83.01
CA GLU A 349 46.47 -22.38 81.61
C GLU A 349 45.42 -22.99 80.68
N LEU A 350 44.78 -24.09 81.11
CA LEU A 350 43.68 -24.70 80.36
C LEU A 350 42.49 -23.75 80.22
N ALA A 351 42.12 -23.03 81.30
CA ALA A 351 41.04 -22.05 81.27
C ALA A 351 41.35 -20.86 80.35
N LEU A 352 42.59 -20.37 80.35
CA LEU A 352 43.04 -19.31 79.45
C LEU A 352 43.09 -19.78 77.99
N ALA A 353 43.54 -21.00 77.72
CA ALA A 353 43.54 -21.60 76.38
C ALA A 353 42.12 -21.83 75.86
N LEU A 354 41.19 -22.26 76.73
CA LEU A 354 39.78 -22.42 76.38
C LEU A 354 39.13 -21.07 76.09
N ARG A 355 39.39 -20.04 76.92
CA ARG A 355 38.92 -18.67 76.71
C ARG A 355 39.43 -18.10 75.38
N SER A 356 40.73 -18.28 75.10
CA SER A 356 41.36 -17.85 73.86
C SER A 356 40.76 -18.55 72.63
N LYS A 357 40.49 -19.87 72.70
CA LYS A 357 39.82 -20.60 71.61
C LYS A 357 38.37 -20.18 71.43
N LEU A 358 37.64 -19.94 72.51
CA LEU A 358 36.26 -19.45 72.46
C LEU A 358 36.20 -18.04 71.87
N GLU A 359 37.12 -17.16 72.24
CA GLU A 359 37.22 -15.78 71.74
C GLU A 359 37.63 -15.78 70.25
N SER A 360 38.56 -16.65 69.86
CA SER A 360 38.92 -16.90 68.46
C SER A 360 37.77 -17.46 67.64
N LEU A 361 37.03 -18.45 68.15
CA LEU A 361 35.86 -19.03 67.46
C LEU A 361 34.74 -18.00 67.32
N LEU A 362 34.42 -17.27 68.39
CA LEU A 362 33.40 -16.23 68.35
C LEU A 362 33.77 -15.12 67.38
N GLN A 363 35.04 -14.72 67.31
CA GLN A 363 35.42 -13.60 66.48
C GLN A 363 35.57 -13.98 65.01
N ASP A 364 36.18 -15.13 64.70
CA ASP A 364 36.42 -15.59 63.33
C ASP A 364 35.14 -16.14 62.65
N ASP A 365 34.39 -17.03 63.31
CA ASP A 365 33.16 -17.57 62.71
C ASP A 365 32.06 -16.50 62.62
N MET A 366 31.98 -15.55 63.56
CA MET A 366 30.96 -14.49 63.50
C MET A 366 31.29 -13.44 62.43
N THR A 367 32.57 -13.11 62.21
CA THR A 367 32.95 -12.26 61.06
C THR A 367 32.74 -12.98 59.74
N ARG A 368 33.04 -14.29 59.64
CA ARG A 368 32.75 -15.08 58.45
C ARG A 368 31.26 -15.19 58.17
N LEU A 369 30.43 -15.32 59.20
CA LEU A 369 28.96 -15.34 59.09
C LEU A 369 28.41 -13.98 58.65
N LEU A 370 28.88 -12.87 59.23
CA LEU A 370 28.49 -11.52 58.84
C LEU A 370 28.84 -11.22 57.38
N HIS A 371 30.04 -11.62 56.95
CA HIS A 371 30.46 -11.46 55.55
C HIS A 371 29.58 -12.28 54.59
N ASN A 372 29.24 -13.52 54.96
CA ASN A 372 28.34 -14.35 54.16
C ASN A 372 26.92 -13.76 54.08
N LEU A 373 26.42 -13.16 55.18
CA LEU A 373 25.13 -12.48 55.20
C LEU A 373 25.12 -11.23 54.30
N GLU A 374 26.19 -10.43 54.33
CA GLU A 374 26.33 -9.24 53.47
C GLU A 374 26.40 -9.63 51.97
N THR A 375 27.11 -10.74 51.67
CA THR A 375 27.16 -11.28 50.30
C THR A 375 25.80 -11.82 49.84
N PHE A 376 25.05 -12.44 50.76
CA PHE A 376 23.70 -12.93 50.51
C PHE A 376 22.72 -11.78 50.26
N ASP A 377 22.80 -10.71 51.06
CA ASP A 377 21.99 -9.49 50.91
C ASP A 377 22.25 -8.82 49.55
N SER A 378 23.53 -8.69 49.17
CA SER A 378 23.96 -8.19 47.86
C SER A 378 23.36 -9.01 46.71
N SER A 379 23.31 -10.33 46.86
CA SER A 379 22.75 -11.26 45.86
C SER A 379 21.22 -11.15 45.76
N LEU A 380 20.55 -10.91 46.89
CA LEU A 380 19.10 -10.67 46.97
C LEU A 380 18.71 -9.34 46.33
N GLU A 381 19.48 -8.27 46.59
CA GLU A 381 19.26 -6.96 45.97
C GLU A 381 19.47 -7.02 44.44
N TRP A 382 20.50 -7.73 43.99
CA TRP A 382 20.70 -8.01 42.56
C TRP A 382 19.53 -8.79 41.94
N LEU A 383 19.06 -9.85 42.60
CA LEU A 383 17.89 -10.63 42.15
C LEU A 383 16.63 -9.76 42.08
N SER A 384 16.40 -8.93 43.09
CA SER A 384 15.27 -7.99 43.14
C SER A 384 15.30 -7.00 41.97
N GLY A 385 16.46 -6.40 41.69
CA GLY A 385 16.65 -5.53 40.53
C GLY A 385 16.44 -6.25 39.20
N ARG A 386 16.88 -7.52 39.10
CA ARG A 386 16.66 -8.35 37.92
C ARG A 386 15.17 -8.65 37.69
N PHE A 387 14.42 -8.96 38.74
CA PHE A 387 12.97 -9.17 38.67
C PHE A 387 12.21 -7.89 38.30
N GLY A 388 12.65 -6.73 38.80
CA GLY A 388 12.10 -5.43 38.40
C GLY A 388 12.21 -5.20 36.89
N HIS A 389 13.41 -5.40 36.33
CA HIS A 389 13.62 -5.30 34.88
C HIS A 389 12.82 -6.33 34.07
N LEU A 390 12.70 -7.56 34.56
CA LEU A 390 11.91 -8.62 33.90
C LEU A 390 10.41 -8.26 33.85
N SER A 391 9.88 -7.70 34.94
CA SER A 391 8.50 -7.23 35.02
C SER A 391 8.24 -6.04 34.09
N GLU A 392 9.17 -5.09 34.02
CA GLU A 392 9.08 -3.95 33.09
C GLU A 392 9.14 -4.40 31.62
N GLN A 393 10.00 -5.36 31.31
CA GLN A 393 10.08 -5.97 29.99
C GLN A 393 8.79 -6.73 29.62
N GLU A 394 8.19 -7.46 30.55
CA GLU A 394 6.91 -8.15 30.35
C GLU A 394 5.80 -7.16 30.00
N MET A 395 5.70 -6.06 30.76
CA MET A 395 4.71 -5.01 30.52
C MET A 395 4.88 -4.36 29.14
N SER A 396 6.12 -4.06 28.74
CA SER A 396 6.43 -3.54 27.40
C SER A 396 6.06 -4.52 26.28
N ILE A 397 6.34 -5.82 26.46
CA ILE A 397 5.97 -6.85 25.49
C ILE A 397 4.44 -6.96 25.38
N SER A 398 3.74 -6.89 26.51
CA SER A 398 2.28 -6.94 26.56
C SER A 398 1.64 -5.75 25.83
N GLU A 399 2.19 -4.54 25.98
CA GLU A 399 1.74 -3.36 25.24
C GLU A 399 1.98 -3.49 23.72
N ARG A 400 3.14 -4.00 23.31
CA ARG A 400 3.45 -4.26 21.90
C ARG A 400 2.51 -5.30 21.30
N LEU A 401 2.22 -6.38 22.03
CA LEU A 401 1.25 -7.40 21.61
C LEU A 401 -0.15 -6.82 21.44
N ARG A 402 -0.58 -5.94 22.35
CA ARG A 402 -1.87 -5.26 22.23
C ARG A 402 -1.96 -4.37 20.99
N THR A 403 -0.89 -3.62 20.72
CA THR A 403 -0.78 -2.76 19.53
C THR A 403 -0.77 -3.59 18.23
N PHE A 404 -0.11 -4.74 18.27
CA PHE A 404 -0.09 -5.67 17.16
C PHE A 404 -1.47 -6.29 16.90
N ASP A 405 -2.20 -6.71 17.94
CA ASP A 405 -3.58 -7.21 17.82
C ASP A 405 -4.51 -6.17 17.18
N THR A 406 -4.42 -4.90 17.60
CA THR A 406 -5.22 -3.83 17.00
C THR A 406 -4.89 -3.63 15.52
N SER A 407 -3.61 -3.70 15.14
CA SER A 407 -3.18 -3.56 13.75
C SER A 407 -3.66 -4.74 12.89
N LEU A 408 -3.62 -5.97 13.43
CA LEU A 408 -4.13 -7.15 12.76
C LEU A 408 -5.64 -7.07 12.51
N ARG A 409 -6.41 -6.60 13.49
CA ARG A 409 -7.86 -6.39 13.30
C ARG A 409 -8.16 -5.37 12.21
N GLU A 410 -7.39 -4.29 12.14
CA GLU A 410 -7.56 -3.29 11.09
C GLU A 410 -7.21 -3.86 9.70
N LEU A 411 -6.13 -4.63 9.60
CA LEU A 411 -5.76 -5.31 8.36
C LEU A 411 -6.83 -6.31 7.91
N GLN A 412 -7.39 -7.08 8.85
CA GLN A 412 -8.47 -8.02 8.56
C GLN A 412 -9.71 -7.29 8.04
N LEU A 413 -10.12 -6.19 8.68
CA LEU A 413 -11.24 -5.37 8.23
C LEU A 413 -11.00 -4.81 6.81
N ARG A 414 -9.79 -4.34 6.52
CA ARG A 414 -9.43 -3.86 5.17
C ARG A 414 -9.48 -4.98 4.14
N ALA A 415 -9.02 -6.19 4.48
CA ALA A 415 -9.07 -7.34 3.60
C ALA A 415 -10.53 -7.78 3.31
N GLU A 416 -11.40 -7.78 4.31
CA GLU A 416 -12.82 -8.07 4.15
C GLU A 416 -13.51 -7.03 3.25
N ASN A 417 -13.22 -5.75 3.46
CA ASN A 417 -13.74 -4.67 2.61
C ASN A 417 -13.26 -4.79 1.15
N LEU A 418 -11.97 -5.10 0.95
CA LEU A 418 -11.41 -5.31 -0.39
C LEU A 418 -12.06 -6.51 -1.09
N HIS A 419 -12.26 -7.62 -0.36
CA HIS A 419 -12.93 -8.80 -0.90
C HIS A 419 -14.37 -8.49 -1.32
N LYS A 420 -15.09 -7.74 -0.49
CA LYS A 420 -16.46 -7.29 -0.81
C LYS A 420 -16.50 -6.41 -2.05
N ALA A 421 -15.56 -5.46 -2.18
CA ALA A 421 -15.44 -4.61 -3.35
C ALA A 421 -15.10 -5.42 -4.63
N GLN A 422 -14.21 -6.42 -4.52
CA GLN A 422 -13.90 -7.31 -5.64
C GLN A 422 -15.11 -8.13 -6.10
N LEU A 423 -15.93 -8.63 -5.17
CA LEU A 423 -17.13 -9.37 -5.50
C LEU A 423 -18.14 -8.49 -6.25
N GLN A 424 -18.36 -7.26 -5.78
CA GLN A 424 -19.22 -6.29 -6.45
C GLN A 424 -18.70 -5.90 -7.84
N GLN A 425 -17.38 -5.75 -7.98
CA GLN A 425 -16.76 -5.47 -9.28
C GLN A 425 -16.96 -6.65 -10.26
N SER A 426 -16.85 -7.89 -9.78
CA SER A 426 -17.11 -9.08 -10.60
C SER A 426 -18.57 -9.16 -11.08
N GLU A 427 -19.54 -8.90 -10.20
CA GLU A 427 -20.96 -8.87 -10.55
C GLU A 427 -21.26 -7.76 -11.59
N THR A 428 -20.64 -6.59 -11.42
CA THR A 428 -20.81 -5.45 -12.33
C THR A 428 -20.24 -5.76 -13.72
N VAL A 429 -19.07 -6.40 -13.79
CA VAL A 429 -18.44 -6.82 -15.05
C VAL A 429 -19.29 -7.88 -15.76
N GLU A 430 -19.85 -8.84 -15.02
CA GLU A 430 -20.75 -9.84 -15.61
C GLU A 430 -22.01 -9.18 -16.20
N PHE A 431 -22.61 -8.24 -15.47
CA PHE A 431 -23.77 -7.48 -15.96
C PHE A 431 -23.45 -6.67 -17.21
N GLN A 432 -22.29 -5.99 -17.24
CA GLN A 432 -21.82 -5.24 -18.39
C GLN A 432 -21.59 -6.14 -19.60
N SER A 433 -21.03 -7.34 -19.42
CA SER A 433 -20.83 -8.30 -20.51
C SER A 433 -22.15 -8.74 -21.15
N ARG A 434 -23.18 -9.01 -20.33
CA ARG A 434 -24.52 -9.37 -20.81
C ARG A 434 -25.20 -8.22 -21.55
N LEU A 435 -24.99 -6.98 -21.11
CA LEU A 435 -25.47 -5.78 -21.81
C LEU A 435 -24.77 -5.58 -23.15
N GLN A 436 -23.45 -5.79 -23.20
CA GLN A 436 -22.67 -5.69 -24.42
C GLN A 436 -23.08 -6.75 -25.45
N GLU A 437 -23.38 -7.98 -25.01
CA GLU A 437 -23.90 -9.04 -25.88
C GLU A 437 -25.28 -8.68 -26.48
N LYS A 438 -26.17 -8.10 -25.66
CA LYS A 438 -27.47 -7.60 -26.13
C LYS A 438 -27.34 -6.43 -27.12
N LEU A 439 -26.36 -5.56 -26.92
CA LEU A 439 -26.08 -4.46 -27.84
C LEU A 439 -25.51 -4.98 -29.17
N GLN A 440 -24.58 -5.95 -29.10
CA GLN A 440 -24.00 -6.55 -30.30
C GLN A 440 -25.07 -7.26 -31.15
N THR A 441 -25.99 -8.00 -30.51
CA THR A 441 -27.09 -8.66 -31.22
C THR A 441 -28.06 -7.66 -31.85
N SER A 442 -28.40 -6.55 -31.18
CA SER A 442 -29.26 -5.52 -31.76
C SER A 442 -28.61 -4.78 -32.94
N LEU A 443 -27.28 -4.56 -32.89
CA LEU A 443 -26.51 -4.02 -34.01
C LEU A 443 -26.52 -4.96 -35.21
N GLN A 444 -26.33 -6.26 -35.00
CA GLN A 444 -26.41 -7.25 -36.09
C GLN A 444 -27.80 -7.29 -36.75
N ILE A 445 -28.87 -7.22 -35.95
CA ILE A 445 -30.24 -7.16 -36.46
C ILE A 445 -30.44 -5.88 -37.29
N SER A 446 -29.96 -4.74 -36.79
CA SER A 446 -30.08 -3.45 -37.48
C SER A 446 -29.31 -3.45 -38.81
N GLN A 447 -28.10 -4.03 -38.83
CA GLN A 447 -27.30 -4.21 -40.05
C GLN A 447 -28.05 -5.07 -41.08
N ALA A 448 -28.63 -6.20 -40.65
CA ALA A 448 -29.39 -7.08 -41.53
C ALA A 448 -30.64 -6.41 -42.11
N LEU A 449 -31.32 -5.56 -41.33
CA LEU A 449 -32.44 -4.75 -41.82
C LEU A 449 -31.97 -3.70 -42.83
N LEU A 450 -30.81 -3.09 -42.61
CA LEU A 450 -30.23 -2.10 -43.51
C LEU A 450 -29.82 -2.72 -44.85
N ASP A 451 -29.19 -3.91 -44.82
CA ASP A 451 -28.84 -4.67 -46.02
C ASP A 451 -30.08 -5.08 -46.81
N LYS A 452 -31.14 -5.50 -46.10
CA LYS A 452 -32.43 -5.81 -46.73
C LYS A 452 -33.03 -4.57 -47.39
N ALA A 453 -32.99 -3.42 -46.73
CA ALA A 453 -33.48 -2.16 -47.27
C ALA A 453 -32.70 -1.73 -48.53
N ALA A 454 -31.36 -1.82 -48.48
CA ALA A 454 -30.47 -1.55 -49.61
C ALA A 454 -30.76 -2.50 -50.79
N ALA A 455 -30.98 -3.79 -50.54
CA ALA A 455 -31.35 -4.75 -51.58
C ALA A 455 -32.72 -4.43 -52.22
N THR A 456 -33.73 -4.05 -51.42
CA THR A 456 -35.01 -3.58 -51.96
C THR A 456 -34.88 -2.31 -52.78
N ALA A 457 -34.05 -1.35 -52.34
CA ALA A 457 -33.80 -0.12 -53.09
C ALA A 457 -33.09 -0.39 -54.42
N ALA A 458 -32.11 -1.30 -54.44
CA ALA A 458 -31.44 -1.75 -55.66
C ALA A 458 -32.39 -2.46 -56.63
N ASN A 459 -33.28 -3.33 -56.13
CA ASN A 459 -34.32 -3.95 -56.96
C ASN A 459 -35.32 -2.93 -57.50
N LEU A 460 -35.70 -1.93 -56.70
CA LEU A 460 -36.58 -0.85 -57.16
C LEU A 460 -35.92 -0.01 -58.24
N GLN A 461 -34.63 0.32 -58.07
CA GLN A 461 -33.85 1.06 -59.06
C GLN A 461 -33.75 0.27 -60.38
N ALA A 462 -33.48 -1.04 -60.31
CA ALA A 462 -33.45 -1.91 -61.49
C ALA A 462 -34.83 -1.96 -62.19
N MET A 463 -35.92 -2.00 -61.43
CA MET A 463 -37.28 -1.96 -61.98
C MET A 463 -37.61 -0.60 -62.63
N ILE A 464 -37.15 0.50 -62.05
CA ILE A 464 -37.28 1.86 -62.62
C ILE A 464 -36.47 1.98 -63.91
N ASP A 465 -35.26 1.44 -63.95
CA ASP A 465 -34.42 1.46 -65.15
C ASP A 465 -34.97 0.55 -66.26
N GLU A 466 -35.58 -0.59 -65.91
CA GLU A 466 -36.28 -1.45 -66.87
C GLU A 466 -37.58 -0.81 -67.41
N THR A 467 -38.33 -0.08 -66.58
CA THR A 467 -39.52 0.65 -67.04
C THR A 467 -39.15 1.90 -67.85
N SER A 468 -38.06 2.58 -67.51
CA SER A 468 -37.50 3.71 -68.26
C SER A 468 -36.99 3.30 -69.64
N SER A 469 -36.31 2.15 -69.74
CA SER A 469 -35.84 1.61 -71.03
C SER A 469 -36.99 1.15 -71.92
N ARG A 470 -38.03 0.48 -71.39
CA ARG A 470 -39.25 0.15 -72.16
C ARG A 470 -40.02 1.37 -72.66
N TYR A 471 -39.89 2.52 -72.00
CA TYR A 471 -40.53 3.76 -72.43
C TYR A 471 -39.78 4.47 -73.58
N LYS A 472 -38.49 4.19 -73.78
CA LYS A 472 -37.70 4.76 -74.89
C LYS A 472 -38.02 4.13 -76.25
N ASP A 473 -38.62 2.95 -76.29
CA ASP A 473 -38.89 2.20 -77.53
C ASP A 473 -40.27 2.46 -78.17
N PHE A 474 -41.07 3.39 -77.64
CA PHE A 474 -42.34 3.80 -78.24
C PHE A 474 -42.27 5.19 -78.88
N PRO A 475 -42.23 5.32 -80.22
CA PRO A 475 -42.02 6.60 -80.89
C PRO A 475 -43.27 7.50 -80.98
N SER A 476 -44.41 7.15 -80.36
CA SER A 476 -45.69 7.83 -80.55
C SER A 476 -46.22 8.65 -79.36
N LEU A 477 -45.50 8.74 -78.23
CA LEU A 477 -45.96 9.50 -77.03
C LEU A 477 -45.08 10.71 -76.68
N ARG A 478 -44.32 11.23 -77.65
CA ARG A 478 -43.49 12.43 -77.46
C ARG A 478 -44.26 13.75 -77.24
N PRO A 479 -45.54 13.94 -77.64
CA PRO A 479 -46.22 15.22 -77.40
C PRO A 479 -47.03 15.28 -76.10
N LEU A 480 -47.12 14.21 -75.29
CA LEU A 480 -48.01 14.19 -74.10
C LEU A 480 -47.34 14.59 -72.77
N PHE A 481 -46.02 14.71 -72.70
CA PHE A 481 -45.31 15.07 -71.45
C PHE A 481 -44.72 16.49 -71.43
N SER A 482 -44.92 17.32 -72.45
CA SER A 482 -44.43 18.71 -72.44
C SER A 482 -45.35 19.72 -71.76
N THR A 483 -46.44 19.26 -71.12
CA THR A 483 -47.46 20.12 -70.48
C THR A 483 -47.95 19.55 -69.15
N TYR A 484 -47.09 18.91 -68.36
CA TYR A 484 -47.39 18.69 -66.94
C TYR A 484 -47.14 19.98 -66.17
N SER A 485 -48.22 20.76 -66.03
CA SER A 485 -48.27 21.95 -65.19
C SER A 485 -47.88 21.58 -63.76
N SER A 486 -46.96 22.37 -63.18
CA SER A 486 -46.42 22.27 -61.81
C SER A 486 -47.49 22.04 -60.73
N TRP A 487 -48.75 22.41 -61.02
CA TRP A 487 -49.93 22.18 -60.20
C TRP A 487 -50.30 20.71 -59.97
N THR A 488 -50.04 19.82 -60.93
CA THR A 488 -50.39 18.39 -60.81
C THR A 488 -49.45 17.66 -59.84
N PHE A 489 -48.16 18.01 -59.85
CA PHE A 489 -47.18 17.54 -58.88
C PHE A 489 -47.47 18.07 -57.47
N PHE A 490 -47.83 19.35 -57.36
CA PHE A 490 -48.23 19.93 -56.07
C PHE A 490 -49.46 19.24 -55.48
N GLY A 491 -50.48 18.93 -56.29
CA GLY A 491 -51.69 18.23 -55.84
C GLY A 491 -51.43 16.80 -55.33
N LEU A 492 -50.55 16.05 -56.01
CA LEU A 492 -50.14 14.71 -55.57
C LEU A 492 -49.31 14.75 -54.28
N LEU A 493 -48.37 15.70 -54.18
CA LEU A 493 -47.56 15.89 -52.98
C LEU A 493 -48.44 16.28 -51.77
N LEU A 494 -49.43 17.15 -51.99
CA LEU A 494 -50.36 17.57 -50.94
C LEU A 494 -51.27 16.43 -50.48
N SER A 495 -51.67 15.53 -51.40
CA SER A 495 -52.47 14.35 -51.09
C SER A 495 -51.68 13.30 -50.29
N LEU A 496 -50.40 13.13 -50.60
CA LEU A 496 -49.47 12.28 -49.83
C LEU A 496 -49.23 12.83 -48.42
N ILE A 497 -49.03 14.14 -48.28
CA ILE A 497 -48.83 14.79 -46.98
C ILE A 497 -50.13 14.79 -46.15
N ALA A 498 -51.29 14.98 -46.78
CA ALA A 498 -52.59 14.90 -46.12
C ALA A 498 -52.88 13.50 -45.56
N SER A 499 -52.35 12.44 -46.20
CA SER A 499 -52.50 11.06 -45.70
C SER A 499 -51.75 10.78 -44.40
N HIS A 500 -50.67 11.51 -44.13
CA HIS A 500 -49.85 11.36 -42.92
C HIS A 500 -50.15 12.42 -41.86
N ASN A 501 -50.45 13.65 -42.25
CA ASN A 501 -50.73 14.73 -41.30
C ASN A 501 -51.57 15.87 -41.92
N VAL A 502 -52.89 15.80 -41.72
CA VAL A 502 -53.87 16.76 -42.29
C VAL A 502 -53.58 18.22 -41.89
N LYS A 503 -53.03 18.46 -40.70
CA LYS A 503 -52.71 19.82 -40.22
C LYS A 503 -51.53 20.44 -40.99
N ALA A 504 -50.54 19.64 -41.37
CA ALA A 504 -49.39 20.10 -42.16
C ALA A 504 -49.80 20.43 -43.62
N ALA A 505 -50.71 19.64 -44.19
CA ALA A 505 -51.25 19.89 -45.53
C ALA A 505 -52.02 21.22 -45.61
N PHE A 506 -52.82 21.55 -44.59
CA PHE A 506 -53.53 22.83 -44.51
C PHE A 506 -52.57 24.02 -44.38
N ALA A 507 -51.51 23.90 -43.59
CA ALA A 507 -50.51 24.96 -43.46
C ALA A 507 -49.80 25.26 -44.79
N MET A 508 -49.42 24.23 -45.54
CA MET A 508 -48.78 24.38 -46.86
C MET A 508 -49.72 24.99 -47.91
N LEU A 509 -51.02 24.68 -47.87
CA LEU A 509 -52.02 25.31 -48.74
C LEU A 509 -52.14 26.82 -48.47
N ILE A 510 -52.13 27.22 -47.20
CA ILE A 510 -52.22 28.63 -46.80
C ILE A 510 -50.97 29.39 -47.24
N ILE A 511 -49.78 28.80 -47.05
CA ILE A 511 -48.50 29.40 -47.48
C ILE A 511 -48.45 29.54 -49.01
N GLY A 512 -48.89 28.51 -49.74
CA GLY A 512 -48.98 28.55 -51.21
C GLY A 512 -49.96 29.60 -51.73
N ALA A 513 -51.12 29.75 -51.07
CA ALA A 513 -52.09 30.79 -51.43
C ALA A 513 -51.56 32.20 -51.16
N PHE A 514 -50.82 32.40 -50.06
CA PHE A 514 -50.17 33.69 -49.76
C PHE A 514 -49.07 34.04 -50.76
N GLN A 515 -48.23 33.07 -51.15
CA GLN A 515 -47.21 33.30 -52.18
C GLN A 515 -47.82 33.61 -53.55
N PHE A 516 -48.90 32.90 -53.94
CA PHE A 516 -49.58 33.14 -55.20
C PHE A 516 -50.22 34.54 -55.27
N MET A 517 -50.86 34.97 -54.18
CA MET A 517 -51.42 36.32 -54.08
C MET A 517 -50.32 37.41 -54.08
N ALA A 518 -49.17 37.15 -53.45
CA ALA A 518 -48.03 38.07 -53.47
C ALA A 518 -47.41 38.21 -54.87
N THR A 519 -47.31 37.12 -55.64
CA THR A 519 -46.77 37.15 -57.01
C THR A 519 -47.69 37.75 -58.07
N ARG A 520 -48.97 37.99 -57.75
CA ARG A 520 -49.93 38.66 -58.66
C ARG A 520 -50.13 40.15 -58.39
N ILE A 521 -49.53 40.67 -57.31
CA ILE A 521 -49.64 42.08 -56.88
C ILE A 521 -48.35 42.88 -57.17
N LEU A 522 -47.23 42.21 -57.51
CA LEU A 522 -46.13 42.79 -58.29
C LEU A 522 -46.43 42.65 -59.78
#